data_AF-A0A8A2VAA5-F1
#
_entry.id   AF-A0A8A2VAA5-F1
#
_cell.length_a   1.000
_cell.length_b   1.000
_cell.length_c   1.000
_cell.angle_alpha   90.00
_cell.angle_beta   90.00
_cell.angle_gamma   90.00
#
_symmetry.space_group_name_H-M   'P 1'
#
loop_
_entity.id
_entity.type
_entity.pdbx_description
1 polymer ?
#
loop_
_entity_poly.entity_id
_entity_poly.type
_entity_poly.pdbx_seq_one_letter_code
_entity_poly.pdbx_strand_id
1 'polypeptide(L)'
;MADFREEYYDFNPHFTEIDDVLEELDALLGDRYDCSYETSLKDEFLIACFERIDPTQDWRTLVKTKETYDDSWNAKKKRATALHMLMTKQIGWPLHKALLDFERKYIVGIILTIKASDQGIRRHYDHVPTTLPPDIDPSDLENELPERTVPDQPFPTLCRFSRTIESDTAALLKERGINPAPGNHHIVYVVDCTPAPDAERKAITAIRRYTQAKHINGYQPADERESAAVFLNESKGLFYVGRSDQFPQRMQQHYEGRASGGARFTNLYKPRRLLEVTDFETRAEAETDEQRRAYRLQMKTERYVSQN
;
A
#
# COMPACT_ATOMS: atom_id res chain seq x y z
N MET A 1 23.00 -0.14 13.94
CA MET A 1 21.94 -0.80 13.17
C MET A 1 21.66 -2.22 13.65
N ALA A 2 20.49 -2.45 14.25
CA ALA A 2 19.99 -3.81 14.48
C ALA A 2 19.39 -4.37 13.18
N ASP A 3 19.63 -5.66 12.92
CA ASP A 3 19.22 -6.39 11.72
C ASP A 3 18.39 -7.59 12.16
N PHE A 4 17.23 -7.79 11.54
CA PHE A 4 16.26 -8.84 11.86
C PHE A 4 15.91 -9.70 10.63
N ARG A 5 16.70 -9.58 9.56
CA ARG A 5 16.41 -10.23 8.28
C ARG A 5 16.50 -11.75 8.39
N GLU A 6 17.55 -12.28 9.02
CA GLU A 6 17.70 -13.73 9.21
C GLU A 6 16.54 -14.29 10.01
N GLU A 7 16.19 -13.67 11.15
CA GLU A 7 15.06 -14.09 11.97
C GLU A 7 13.74 -14.06 11.20
N TYR A 8 13.51 -13.06 10.36
CA TYR A 8 12.32 -13.01 9.52
C TYR A 8 12.30 -14.11 8.46
N TYR A 9 13.43 -14.34 7.78
CA TYR A 9 13.53 -15.33 6.71
C TYR A 9 13.65 -16.77 7.21
N ASP A 10 14.03 -17.00 8.46
CA ASP A 10 14.01 -18.30 9.11
C ASP A 10 12.63 -18.60 9.71
N PHE A 11 12.01 -17.60 10.36
CA PHE A 11 10.73 -17.76 11.04
C PHE A 11 9.55 -17.79 10.05
N ASN A 12 9.56 -16.96 9.01
CA ASN A 12 8.45 -16.88 8.05
C ASN A 12 8.27 -18.12 7.14
N PRO A 13 9.24 -18.98 6.90
CA PRO A 13 8.99 -20.27 6.23
C PRO A 13 8.67 -21.41 7.21
N HIS A 14 9.02 -21.26 8.50
CA HIS A 14 8.91 -22.35 9.48
C HIS A 14 7.47 -22.80 9.77
N PHE A 15 6.50 -21.92 9.56
CA PHE A 15 5.08 -22.24 9.72
C PHE A 15 4.41 -22.40 8.36
N THR A 16 3.83 -23.55 8.09
CA THR A 16 3.13 -23.77 6.83
C THR A 16 1.71 -23.22 6.87
N GLU A 17 1.09 -23.25 8.05
CA GLU A 17 -0.27 -22.78 8.27
C GLU A 17 -0.27 -21.44 9.02
N ILE A 18 -1.34 -20.67 8.86
CA ILE A 18 -1.51 -19.41 9.61
C ILE A 18 -1.77 -19.69 11.10
N ASP A 19 -2.43 -20.81 11.41
CA ASP A 19 -2.81 -21.21 12.76
C ASP A 19 -1.57 -21.37 13.66
N ASP A 20 -0.50 -22.00 13.17
CA ASP A 20 0.74 -22.15 13.95
C ASP A 20 1.38 -20.79 14.30
N VAL A 21 1.26 -19.80 13.41
CA VAL A 21 1.75 -18.43 13.67
C VAL A 21 0.86 -17.73 14.69
N LEU A 22 -0.44 -17.99 14.68
CA LEU A 22 -1.38 -17.45 15.66
C LEU A 22 -1.15 -18.08 17.03
N GLU A 23 -0.86 -19.38 17.12
CA GLU A 23 -0.49 -20.05 18.38
C GLU A 23 0.75 -19.41 19.02
N GLU A 24 1.80 -19.11 18.23
CA GLU A 24 2.97 -18.42 18.75
C GLU A 24 2.64 -17.00 19.24
N LEU A 25 1.79 -16.27 18.51
CA LEU A 25 1.36 -14.95 18.94
C LEU A 25 0.50 -15.02 20.22
N ASP A 26 -0.34 -16.05 20.33
CA ASP A 26 -1.20 -16.30 21.49
C ASP A 26 -0.35 -16.55 22.73
N ALA A 27 0.67 -17.40 22.60
CA ALA A 27 1.64 -17.65 23.67
C ALA A 27 2.37 -16.37 24.13
N LEU A 28 2.63 -15.42 23.23
CA LEU A 28 3.30 -14.15 23.55
C LEU A 28 2.37 -13.11 24.19
N LEU A 29 1.09 -13.09 23.81
CA LEU A 29 0.08 -12.19 24.39
C LEU A 29 -0.46 -12.74 25.73
N GLY A 30 -0.48 -14.07 25.88
CA GLY A 30 -0.97 -14.80 27.04
C GLY A 30 -2.42 -14.47 27.37
N ASP A 31 -2.77 -14.57 28.65
CA ASP A 31 -4.15 -14.33 29.13
C ASP A 31 -4.70 -12.92 28.87
N ARG A 32 -3.89 -12.00 28.33
CA ARG A 32 -4.32 -10.64 27.98
C ARG A 32 -5.21 -10.63 26.73
N TYR A 33 -5.01 -11.57 25.82
CA TYR A 33 -5.78 -11.64 24.57
C TYR A 33 -5.64 -13.01 23.92
N ASP A 34 -6.77 -13.70 23.72
CA ASP A 34 -6.83 -14.95 22.94
C ASP A 34 -6.91 -14.60 21.44
N CYS A 35 -5.85 -14.91 20.69
CA CYS A 35 -5.81 -14.67 19.25
C CYS A 35 -6.11 -15.91 18.39
N SER A 36 -6.37 -17.08 19.00
CA SER A 36 -6.62 -18.33 18.28
C SER A 36 -7.85 -18.29 17.35
N TYR A 37 -8.78 -17.36 17.60
CA TYR A 37 -9.98 -17.15 16.78
C TYR A 37 -9.95 -15.86 15.94
N GLU A 38 -8.81 -15.17 15.87
CA GLU A 38 -8.74 -13.91 15.15
C GLU A 38 -8.59 -14.13 13.64
N THR A 39 -9.45 -13.46 12.88
CA THR A 39 -9.50 -13.56 11.41
C THR A 39 -9.25 -12.20 10.76
N SER A 40 -9.06 -11.14 11.55
CA SER A 40 -8.88 -9.78 11.07
C SER A 40 -8.12 -8.92 12.07
N LEU A 41 -7.55 -7.79 11.61
CA LEU A 41 -6.95 -6.80 12.52
C LEU A 41 -8.05 -6.02 13.26
N LYS A 42 -8.71 -6.62 14.26
CA LYS A 42 -9.70 -5.96 15.12
C LYS A 42 -9.04 -4.96 16.07
N ASP A 43 -9.86 -4.08 16.63
CA ASP A 43 -9.37 -3.02 17.51
C ASP A 43 -8.70 -3.57 18.77
N GLU A 44 -9.27 -4.60 19.39
CA GLU A 44 -8.74 -5.22 20.61
C GLU A 44 -7.40 -5.92 20.33
N PHE A 45 -7.32 -6.70 19.25
CA PHE A 45 -6.07 -7.31 18.77
C PHE A 45 -4.95 -6.27 18.59
N LEU A 46 -5.24 -5.17 17.89
CA LEU A 46 -4.26 -4.12 17.63
C LEU A 46 -3.79 -3.43 18.92
N ILE A 47 -4.69 -3.24 19.89
CA ILE A 47 -4.36 -2.67 21.20
C ILE A 47 -3.47 -3.64 21.98
N ALA A 48 -3.86 -4.91 22.08
CA ALA A 48 -3.10 -5.94 22.79
C ALA A 48 -1.67 -6.05 22.26
N CYS A 49 -1.51 -6.10 20.94
CA CYS A 49 -0.19 -6.12 20.31
C CYS A 49 0.62 -4.86 20.63
N PHE A 50 0.01 -3.68 20.51
CA PHE A 50 0.70 -2.41 20.79
C PHE A 50 1.18 -2.33 22.24
N GLU A 51 0.29 -2.59 23.19
CA GLU A 51 0.59 -2.53 24.63
C GLU A 51 1.57 -3.61 25.07
N ARG A 52 1.62 -4.75 24.37
CA ARG A 52 2.61 -5.80 24.61
C ARG A 52 4.03 -5.35 24.22
N ILE A 53 4.16 -4.57 23.14
CA ILE A 53 5.43 -4.05 22.64
C ILE A 53 5.85 -2.79 23.40
N ASP A 54 4.91 -1.88 23.69
CA ASP A 54 5.18 -0.67 24.45
C ASP A 54 4.06 -0.35 25.46
N PRO A 55 4.11 -0.92 26.66
CA PRO A 55 3.10 -0.66 27.68
C PRO A 55 3.16 0.78 28.22
N THR A 56 4.22 1.54 27.92
CA THR A 56 4.44 2.88 28.49
C THR A 56 3.96 4.02 27.60
N GLN A 57 3.71 3.75 26.32
CA GLN A 57 3.34 4.75 25.33
C GLN A 57 1.85 4.66 24.97
N ASP A 58 1.17 5.80 24.87
CA ASP A 58 -0.18 5.84 24.30
C ASP A 58 -0.10 5.90 22.77
N TRP A 59 -0.69 4.90 22.11
CA TRP A 59 -0.77 4.82 20.65
C TRP A 59 -1.42 6.07 20.03
N ARG A 60 -2.35 6.73 20.74
CA ARG A 60 -3.00 7.97 20.26
C ARG A 60 -2.03 9.13 20.15
N THR A 61 -1.01 9.15 21.00
CA THR A 61 0.04 10.16 20.97
C THR A 61 1.04 9.83 19.87
N LEU A 62 1.43 8.55 19.74
CA LEU A 62 2.40 8.13 18.72
C LEU A 62 1.88 8.37 17.30
N VAL A 63 0.63 8.03 17.00
CA VAL A 63 0.10 8.15 15.63
C VAL A 63 0.07 9.60 15.12
N LYS A 64 -0.11 10.57 16.02
CA LYS A 64 -0.12 12.00 15.69
C LYS A 64 1.24 12.51 15.18
N THR A 65 2.32 11.77 15.43
CA THR A 65 3.64 12.13 14.90
C THR A 65 3.85 11.67 13.46
N LYS A 66 2.89 10.98 12.84
CA LYS A 66 2.97 10.60 11.43
C LYS A 66 2.77 11.83 10.55
N GLU A 67 3.68 12.06 9.60
CA GLU A 67 3.65 13.21 8.67
C GLU A 67 2.30 13.36 7.94
N THR A 68 1.63 12.26 7.65
CA THR A 68 0.35 12.24 6.94
C THR A 68 -0.86 12.09 7.88
N TYR A 69 -0.70 12.27 9.18
CA TYR A 69 -1.78 12.11 10.15
C TYR A 69 -2.95 13.05 9.81
N ASP A 70 -4.17 12.54 10.01
CA ASP A 70 -5.41 13.31 9.86
C ASP A 70 -6.39 12.88 10.96
N ASP A 71 -6.99 13.86 11.63
CA ASP A 71 -7.96 13.62 12.70
C ASP A 71 -9.21 12.86 12.21
N SER A 72 -9.54 12.97 10.92
CA SER A 72 -10.66 12.27 10.29
C SER A 72 -10.42 10.77 10.12
N TRP A 73 -9.22 10.24 10.42
CA TRP A 73 -8.98 8.81 10.34
C TRP A 73 -9.82 8.04 11.37
N ASN A 74 -10.39 6.91 10.94
CA ASN A 74 -11.07 6.01 11.86
C ASN A 74 -10.08 5.40 12.88
N ALA A 75 -10.63 4.90 13.99
CA ALA A 75 -9.82 4.43 15.11
C ALA A 75 -8.91 3.23 14.73
N LYS A 76 -9.44 2.28 13.96
CA LYS A 76 -8.67 1.13 13.44
C LYS A 76 -7.43 1.58 12.64
N LYS A 77 -7.59 2.51 11.70
CA LYS A 77 -6.47 3.06 10.90
C LYS A 77 -5.44 3.73 11.78
N LYS A 78 -5.88 4.51 12.79
CA LYS A 78 -4.97 5.16 13.73
C LYS A 78 -4.14 4.14 14.52
N ARG A 79 -4.78 3.10 15.08
CA ARG A 79 -4.10 2.02 15.83
C ARG A 79 -3.14 1.22 14.96
N ALA A 80 -3.59 0.76 13.79
CA ALA A 80 -2.75 0.02 12.85
C ALA A 80 -1.54 0.82 12.38
N THR A 81 -1.71 2.14 12.18
CA THR A 81 -0.59 3.03 11.86
C THR A 81 0.37 3.19 13.03
N ALA A 82 -0.14 3.32 14.26
CA ALA A 82 0.71 3.40 15.45
C ALA A 82 1.54 2.12 15.64
N LEU A 83 0.90 0.95 15.53
CA LEU A 83 1.58 -0.34 15.61
C LEU A 83 2.63 -0.49 14.50
N HIS A 84 2.30 -0.13 13.25
CA HIS A 84 3.26 -0.10 12.14
C HIS A 84 4.48 0.78 12.45
N MET A 85 4.25 1.99 12.97
CA MET A 85 5.34 2.89 13.36
C MET A 85 6.24 2.29 14.45
N LEU A 86 5.65 1.54 15.39
CA LEU A 86 6.39 0.86 16.45
C LEU A 86 7.22 -0.30 15.90
N MET A 87 6.63 -1.12 15.02
CA MET A 87 7.34 -2.19 14.31
C MET A 87 8.52 -1.64 13.48
N THR A 88 8.33 -0.53 12.76
CA THR A 88 9.43 0.13 12.03
C THR A 88 10.56 0.52 12.97
N LYS A 89 10.24 1.12 14.13
CA LYS A 89 11.25 1.56 15.11
C LYS A 89 11.94 0.43 15.88
N GLN A 90 11.33 -0.74 15.95
CA GLN A 90 11.80 -1.83 16.79
C GLN A 90 12.61 -2.86 16.01
N ILE A 91 12.17 -3.18 14.79
CA ILE A 91 12.77 -4.24 13.96
C ILE A 91 13.15 -3.77 12.55
N GLY A 92 12.81 -2.55 12.16
CA GLY A 92 13.01 -2.08 10.78
C GLY A 92 11.88 -2.47 9.83
N TRP A 93 10.66 -2.70 10.32
CA TRP A 93 9.54 -3.02 9.43
C TRP A 93 9.35 -1.94 8.32
N PRO A 94 9.25 -2.32 7.03
CA PRO A 94 9.33 -1.35 5.93
C PRO A 94 8.28 -0.25 5.97
N LEU A 95 8.72 1.00 5.79
CA LEU A 95 7.87 2.20 5.84
C LEU A 95 6.72 2.21 4.82
N HIS A 96 6.93 1.57 3.66
CA HIS A 96 5.98 1.52 2.56
C HIS A 96 4.94 0.39 2.71
N LYS A 97 5.14 -0.54 3.66
CA LYS A 97 4.23 -1.67 3.93
C LYS A 97 3.31 -1.36 5.10
N ALA A 98 2.18 -0.73 4.83
CA ALA A 98 1.16 -0.46 5.84
C ALA A 98 0.56 -1.77 6.41
N LEU A 99 0.22 -1.76 7.70
CA LEU A 99 -0.47 -2.85 8.38
C LEU A 99 -1.97 -2.78 8.06
N LEU A 100 -2.35 -3.32 6.90
CA LEU A 100 -3.72 -3.17 6.39
C LEU A 100 -4.54 -4.45 6.53
N ASP A 101 -3.87 -5.60 6.66
CA ASP A 101 -4.51 -6.90 6.50
C ASP A 101 -3.96 -7.92 7.50
N PHE A 102 -4.78 -8.92 7.76
CA PHE A 102 -4.45 -10.05 8.60
C PHE A 102 -3.71 -11.12 7.77
N GLU A 103 -2.65 -10.72 7.08
CA GLU A 103 -1.81 -11.63 6.31
C GLU A 103 -0.65 -12.11 7.20
N ARG A 104 -0.29 -13.39 7.05
CA ARG A 104 0.76 -14.09 7.80
C ARG A 104 2.05 -13.28 8.02
N LYS A 105 2.57 -12.66 6.95
CA LYS A 105 3.79 -11.82 7.02
C LYS A 105 3.72 -10.70 8.06
N TYR A 106 2.54 -10.10 8.24
CA TYR A 106 2.35 -9.02 9.21
C TYR A 106 2.30 -9.57 10.64
N ILE A 107 1.67 -10.73 10.84
CA ILE A 107 1.64 -11.41 12.14
C ILE A 107 3.05 -11.81 12.55
N VAL A 108 3.85 -12.37 11.62
CA VAL A 108 5.29 -12.64 11.83
C VAL A 108 6.03 -11.36 12.23
N GLY A 109 5.81 -10.24 11.53
CA GLY A 109 6.40 -8.96 11.89
C GLY A 109 6.03 -8.52 13.31
N ILE A 110 4.79 -8.72 13.74
CA ILE A 110 4.32 -8.41 15.10
C ILE A 110 5.03 -9.30 16.14
N ILE A 111 5.10 -10.61 15.91
CA ILE A 111 5.79 -11.57 16.78
C ILE A 111 7.25 -11.17 16.98
N LEU A 112 7.98 -10.91 15.89
CA LEU A 112 9.37 -10.49 15.94
C LEU A 112 9.53 -9.16 16.71
N THR A 113 8.59 -8.25 16.53
CA THR A 113 8.56 -6.97 17.26
C THR A 113 8.38 -7.17 18.76
N ILE A 114 7.47 -8.07 19.18
CA ILE A 114 7.26 -8.42 20.59
C ILE A 114 8.54 -9.06 21.16
N LYS A 115 9.10 -10.06 20.48
CA LYS A 115 10.33 -10.76 20.91
C LYS A 115 11.51 -9.80 21.05
N ALA A 116 11.70 -8.90 20.10
CA ALA A 116 12.75 -7.86 20.17
C ALA A 116 12.55 -6.93 21.37
N SER A 117 11.30 -6.55 21.67
CA SER A 117 10.99 -5.74 22.85
C SER A 117 11.28 -6.49 24.15
N ASP A 118 10.92 -7.77 24.25
CA ASP A 118 11.17 -8.61 25.43
C ASP A 118 12.65 -8.80 25.71
N GLN A 119 13.46 -8.88 24.65
CA GLN A 119 14.91 -8.94 24.73
C GLN A 119 15.54 -7.59 25.09
N GLY A 120 14.74 -6.53 25.24
CA GLY A 120 15.22 -5.19 25.59
C GLY A 120 15.94 -4.48 24.45
N ILE A 121 15.74 -4.89 23.19
CA ILE A 121 16.33 -4.23 22.03
C ILE A 121 15.80 -2.79 21.95
N ARG A 122 16.72 -1.83 21.90
CA ARG A 122 16.36 -0.40 21.86
C ARG A 122 15.76 -0.03 20.52
N ARG A 123 14.70 0.76 20.57
CA ARG A 123 14.05 1.32 19.39
C ARG A 123 14.88 2.43 18.76
N HIS A 124 15.04 2.38 17.44
CA HIS A 124 15.69 3.43 16.67
C HIS A 124 15.20 3.42 15.20
N TYR A 125 15.57 4.42 14.42
CA TYR A 125 15.25 4.45 12.98
C TYR A 125 16.35 3.84 12.10
N ASP A 126 17.51 3.56 12.68
CA ASP A 126 18.67 2.99 12.01
C ASP A 126 18.56 1.46 11.90
N HIS A 127 17.61 0.96 11.12
CA HIS A 127 17.43 -0.47 10.86
C HIS A 127 17.54 -0.77 9.36
N VAL A 128 18.06 -1.96 9.04
CA VAL A 128 17.82 -2.56 7.73
C VAL A 128 16.35 -2.98 7.65
N PRO A 129 15.66 -2.76 6.51
CA PRO A 129 14.31 -3.24 6.33
C PRO A 129 14.22 -4.75 6.58
N THR A 130 13.43 -5.17 7.57
CA THR A 130 13.37 -6.57 8.03
C THR A 130 13.02 -7.56 6.91
N THR A 131 12.23 -7.11 5.92
CA THR A 131 11.80 -7.98 4.82
C THR A 131 12.77 -7.98 3.64
N LEU A 132 13.89 -7.24 3.70
CA LEU A 132 14.93 -7.31 2.68
C LEU A 132 15.61 -8.67 2.78
N PRO A 133 15.87 -9.38 1.66
CA PRO A 133 16.66 -10.60 1.68
C PRO A 133 17.97 -10.46 2.47
N PRO A 134 18.35 -11.46 3.29
CA PRO A 134 19.51 -11.36 4.18
C PRO A 134 20.86 -11.33 3.44
N ASP A 135 20.89 -11.88 2.23
CA ASP A 135 22.05 -11.92 1.33
C ASP A 135 22.32 -10.60 0.58
N ILE A 136 21.37 -9.65 0.59
CA ILE A 136 21.60 -8.31 0.03
C ILE A 136 22.43 -7.48 1.02
N ASP A 137 23.44 -6.77 0.51
CA ASP A 137 24.20 -5.83 1.33
C ASP A 137 23.33 -4.61 1.70
N PRO A 138 23.17 -4.26 2.99
CA PRO A 138 22.40 -3.07 3.38
C PRO A 138 22.86 -1.76 2.73
N SER A 139 24.14 -1.65 2.35
CA SER A 139 24.67 -0.48 1.64
C SER A 139 24.03 -0.30 0.26
N ASP A 140 23.44 -1.33 -0.33
CA ASP A 140 22.69 -1.22 -1.59
C ASP A 140 21.43 -0.35 -1.48
N LEU A 141 20.92 -0.13 -0.27
CA LEU A 141 19.81 0.80 -0.02
C LEU A 141 20.26 2.27 -0.08
N GLU A 142 21.55 2.51 0.13
CA GLU A 142 22.16 3.84 0.12
C GLU A 142 22.52 4.28 -1.30
N ASN A 143 22.70 3.34 -2.23
CA ASN A 143 22.95 3.57 -3.65
C ASN A 143 22.03 4.66 -4.23
N GLU A 144 22.57 5.44 -5.15
CA GLU A 144 21.81 6.47 -5.86
C GLU A 144 20.66 5.82 -6.62
N LEU A 145 19.47 6.39 -6.45
CA LEU A 145 18.32 5.97 -7.24
C LEU A 145 18.54 6.36 -8.70
N PRO A 146 18.12 5.53 -9.66
CA PRO A 146 18.07 5.94 -11.06
C PRO A 146 17.31 7.26 -11.21
N GLU A 147 17.93 8.21 -11.91
CA GLU A 147 17.25 9.43 -12.33
C GLU A 147 16.03 9.06 -13.17
N ARG A 148 14.92 9.74 -12.94
CA ARG A 148 13.68 9.47 -13.66
C ARG A 148 13.14 10.69 -14.37
N THR A 149 12.65 10.47 -15.57
CA THR A 149 11.86 11.44 -16.32
C THR A 149 10.38 11.07 -16.23
N VAL A 150 9.49 12.01 -16.61
CA VAL A 150 8.07 11.69 -16.79
C VAL A 150 7.90 11.23 -18.24
N PRO A 151 7.49 9.98 -18.49
CA PRO A 151 7.29 9.51 -19.85
C PRO A 151 6.13 10.25 -20.51
N ASP A 152 6.24 10.41 -21.83
CA ASP A 152 5.17 11.00 -22.64
C ASP A 152 3.85 10.28 -22.38
N GLN A 153 2.78 11.07 -22.29
CA GLN A 153 1.45 10.58 -21.99
C GLN A 153 0.74 10.27 -23.32
N PRO A 154 0.55 8.98 -23.68
CA PRO A 154 -0.04 8.61 -24.97
C PRO A 154 -1.52 8.94 -25.10
N PHE A 155 -2.19 9.27 -24.00
CA PHE A 155 -3.62 9.57 -23.96
C PHE A 155 -3.90 11.05 -23.68
N PRO A 156 -4.94 11.64 -24.27
CA PRO A 156 -5.40 12.96 -23.87
C PRO A 156 -5.84 12.94 -22.40
N THR A 157 -5.64 14.06 -21.70
CA THR A 157 -6.16 14.22 -20.34
C THR A 157 -7.61 14.69 -20.40
N LEU A 158 -8.54 13.89 -19.88
CA LEU A 158 -9.95 14.26 -19.76
C LEU A 158 -10.18 15.21 -18.58
N CYS A 159 -9.64 14.85 -17.40
CA CYS A 159 -9.69 15.67 -16.20
C CYS A 159 -8.37 15.58 -15.44
N ARG A 160 -8.01 16.64 -14.72
CA ARG A 160 -6.89 16.62 -13.76
C ARG A 160 -7.43 16.43 -12.36
N PHE A 161 -6.80 15.56 -11.58
CA PHE A 161 -7.21 15.33 -10.19
C PHE A 161 -6.97 16.58 -9.35
N SER A 162 -8.05 17.10 -8.78
CA SER A 162 -8.10 18.32 -8.00
C SER A 162 -9.23 18.22 -6.97
N ARG A 163 -9.43 19.27 -6.15
CA ARG A 163 -10.54 19.34 -5.19
C ARG A 163 -11.92 19.32 -5.86
N THR A 164 -12.00 19.63 -7.15
CA THR A 164 -13.25 19.68 -7.92
C THR A 164 -13.45 18.45 -8.79
N ILE A 165 -12.65 17.39 -8.62
CA ILE A 165 -12.70 16.22 -9.51
C ILE A 165 -14.09 15.58 -9.57
N GLU A 166 -14.84 15.59 -8.46
CA GLU A 166 -16.22 15.10 -8.42
C GLU A 166 -17.13 15.88 -9.38
N SER A 167 -17.12 17.22 -9.30
CA SER A 167 -17.93 18.07 -10.18
C SER A 167 -17.44 18.00 -11.63
N ASP A 168 -16.12 17.96 -11.85
CA ASP A 168 -15.52 17.92 -13.18
C ASP A 168 -15.89 16.63 -13.91
N THR A 169 -15.90 15.51 -13.18
CA THR A 169 -16.27 14.20 -13.74
C THR A 169 -17.78 14.04 -13.91
N ALA A 170 -18.59 14.66 -13.07
CA ALA A 170 -20.04 14.75 -13.30
C ALA A 170 -20.37 15.57 -14.56
N ALA A 171 -19.66 16.67 -14.80
CA ALA A 171 -19.79 17.46 -16.02
C ALA A 171 -19.36 16.65 -17.26
N LEU A 172 -18.23 15.93 -17.18
CA LEU A 172 -17.75 15.04 -18.24
C LEU A 172 -18.79 13.97 -18.63
N LEU A 173 -19.42 13.31 -17.64
CA LEU A 173 -20.46 12.31 -17.90
C LEU A 173 -21.67 12.93 -18.60
N LYS A 174 -22.10 14.12 -18.16
CA LYS A 174 -23.20 14.86 -18.77
C LYS A 174 -22.93 15.23 -20.22
N GLU A 175 -21.73 15.73 -20.54
CA GLU A 175 -21.31 16.05 -21.91
C GLU A 175 -21.33 14.82 -22.83
N ARG A 176 -21.09 13.63 -22.27
CA ARG A 176 -21.12 12.36 -22.98
C ARG A 176 -22.50 11.71 -23.02
N GLY A 177 -23.53 12.34 -22.45
CA GLY A 177 -24.89 11.79 -22.39
C GLY A 177 -25.04 10.58 -21.47
N ILE A 178 -24.09 10.37 -20.55
CA ILE A 178 -24.10 9.26 -19.59
C ILE A 178 -24.80 9.72 -18.31
N ASN A 179 -25.82 8.99 -17.86
CA ASN A 179 -26.54 9.31 -16.63
C ASN A 179 -25.79 8.75 -15.40
N PRO A 180 -25.28 9.60 -14.48
CA PRO A 180 -24.51 9.14 -13.32
C PRO A 180 -25.36 8.52 -12.20
N ALA A 181 -26.66 8.27 -12.42
CA ALA A 181 -27.54 7.70 -11.40
C ALA A 181 -27.06 6.30 -10.95
N PRO A 182 -26.96 6.04 -9.63
CA PRO A 182 -26.46 4.76 -9.12
C PRO A 182 -27.25 3.56 -9.67
N GLY A 183 -26.53 2.53 -10.12
CA GLY A 183 -27.11 1.27 -10.59
C GLY A 183 -27.64 1.28 -12.03
N ASN A 184 -27.62 2.42 -12.73
CA ASN A 184 -28.01 2.49 -14.14
C ASN A 184 -26.83 2.33 -15.11
N HIS A 185 -25.62 2.65 -14.68
CA HIS A 185 -24.42 2.70 -15.53
C HIS A 185 -23.20 2.24 -14.75
N HIS A 186 -22.33 1.48 -15.42
CA HIS A 186 -21.10 0.95 -14.87
C HIS A 186 -19.91 1.48 -15.67
N ILE A 187 -19.15 2.37 -15.04
CA ILE A 187 -18.07 3.09 -15.72
C ILE A 187 -16.75 2.36 -15.50
N VAL A 188 -16.05 2.03 -16.59
CA VAL A 188 -14.63 1.63 -16.58
C VAL A 188 -13.79 2.86 -16.90
N TYR A 189 -12.73 3.08 -16.15
CA TYR A 189 -11.86 4.26 -16.29
C TYR A 189 -10.38 3.91 -16.20
N VAL A 190 -9.57 4.76 -16.82
CA VAL A 190 -8.10 4.69 -16.76
C VAL A 190 -7.56 5.99 -16.19
N VAL A 191 -6.71 5.89 -15.17
CA VAL A 191 -6.04 7.06 -14.57
C VAL A 191 -4.52 6.92 -14.61
N ASP A 192 -3.85 8.06 -14.79
CA ASP A 192 -2.40 8.20 -14.67
C ASP A 192 -2.01 8.36 -13.20
N CYS A 193 -1.29 7.38 -12.67
CA CYS A 193 -0.77 7.34 -11.30
C CYS A 193 0.73 7.68 -11.23
N THR A 194 1.34 8.13 -12.33
CA THR A 194 2.79 8.40 -12.39
C THR A 194 3.16 9.64 -11.54
N PRO A 195 3.88 9.48 -10.42
CA PRO A 195 4.29 10.60 -9.58
C PRO A 195 5.24 11.53 -10.34
N ALA A 196 5.22 12.83 -10.02
CA ALA A 196 6.21 13.77 -10.56
C ALA A 196 7.58 13.53 -9.88
N PRO A 197 8.72 13.66 -10.59
CA PRO A 197 10.08 13.45 -10.03
C PRO A 197 10.38 14.31 -8.81
N ASP A 198 10.01 15.59 -8.89
CA ASP A 198 10.24 16.64 -7.89
C ASP A 198 9.34 16.54 -6.65
N ALA A 199 8.13 16.00 -6.81
CA ALA A 199 7.13 15.90 -5.74
C ALA A 199 6.94 14.48 -5.19
N GLU A 200 7.97 13.63 -5.27
CA GLU A 200 7.87 12.23 -4.83
C GLU A 200 7.73 12.13 -3.29
N ARG A 201 6.73 11.37 -2.84
CA ARG A 201 6.52 11.12 -1.40
C ARG A 201 7.65 10.23 -0.87
N LYS A 202 8.11 10.48 0.36
CA LYS A 202 9.11 9.64 1.06
C LYS A 202 8.82 8.13 1.00
N ALA A 203 7.55 7.73 1.07
CA ALA A 203 7.16 6.32 0.95
C ALA A 203 7.42 5.73 -0.44
N ILE A 204 7.25 6.52 -1.51
CA ILE A 204 7.57 6.11 -2.88
C ILE A 204 9.10 6.02 -3.05
N THR A 205 9.85 7.00 -2.55
CA THR A 205 11.32 6.96 -2.58
C THR A 205 11.86 5.76 -1.80
N ALA A 206 11.29 5.47 -0.63
CA ALA A 206 11.68 4.32 0.19
C ALA A 206 11.39 2.98 -0.51
N ILE A 207 10.23 2.82 -1.16
CA ILE A 207 9.96 1.59 -1.91
C ILE A 207 10.85 1.47 -3.14
N ARG A 208 11.13 2.59 -3.85
CA ARG A 208 12.05 2.59 -5.00
C ARG A 208 13.47 2.17 -4.63
N ARG A 209 14.00 2.64 -3.49
CA ARG A 209 15.32 2.22 -2.99
C ARG A 209 15.32 0.73 -2.64
N TYR A 210 14.32 0.32 -1.89
CA TYR A 210 14.14 -1.07 -1.49
C TYR A 210 14.04 -2.01 -2.70
N THR A 211 13.25 -1.67 -3.71
CA THR A 211 13.12 -2.48 -4.92
C THR A 211 14.33 -2.39 -5.82
N GLN A 212 15.06 -1.26 -5.84
CA GLN A 212 16.31 -1.16 -6.59
C GLN A 212 17.35 -2.13 -6.02
N ALA A 213 17.55 -2.13 -4.71
CA ALA A 213 18.47 -3.04 -4.03
C ALA A 213 18.11 -4.50 -4.31
N LYS A 214 16.82 -4.85 -4.29
CA LYS A 214 16.34 -6.17 -4.71
C LYS A 214 16.66 -6.47 -6.18
N HIS A 215 16.31 -5.54 -7.07
CA HIS A 215 16.38 -5.74 -8.52
C HIS A 215 17.82 -5.95 -9.00
N ILE A 216 18.78 -5.15 -8.52
CA ILE A 216 20.20 -5.31 -8.89
C ILE A 216 20.80 -6.64 -8.39
N ASN A 217 20.24 -7.20 -7.31
CA ASN A 217 20.61 -8.50 -6.76
C ASN A 217 19.74 -9.65 -7.33
N GLY A 218 19.00 -9.42 -8.42
CA GLY A 218 18.25 -10.46 -9.14
C GLY A 218 16.91 -10.86 -8.51
N TYR A 219 16.45 -10.17 -7.46
CA TYR A 219 15.18 -10.46 -6.82
C TYR A 219 14.00 -9.85 -7.58
N GLN A 220 12.92 -10.62 -7.70
CA GLN A 220 11.67 -10.16 -8.27
C GLN A 220 10.84 -9.32 -7.27
N PRO A 221 10.04 -8.37 -7.76
CA PRO A 221 9.05 -7.67 -6.94
C PRO A 221 8.09 -8.65 -6.25
N ALA A 222 7.77 -8.40 -4.98
CA ALA A 222 6.88 -9.28 -4.21
C ALA A 222 5.39 -8.94 -4.40
N ASP A 223 5.07 -7.70 -4.82
CA ASP A 223 3.70 -7.24 -4.99
C ASP A 223 3.59 -6.14 -6.08
N GLU A 224 2.37 -5.65 -6.30
CA GLU A 224 2.08 -4.59 -7.28
C GLU A 224 2.81 -3.28 -6.99
N ARG A 225 3.00 -2.94 -5.70
CA ARG A 225 3.65 -1.68 -5.32
C ARG A 225 5.14 -1.74 -5.61
N GLU A 226 5.76 -2.87 -5.32
CA GLU A 226 7.16 -3.13 -5.67
C GLU A 226 7.32 -3.15 -7.20
N SER A 227 6.40 -3.79 -7.94
CA SER A 227 6.43 -3.81 -9.41
C SER A 227 6.36 -2.41 -10.00
N ALA A 228 5.45 -1.56 -9.51
CA ALA A 228 5.38 -0.17 -9.94
C ALA A 228 6.65 0.62 -9.61
N ALA A 229 7.29 0.37 -8.48
CA ALA A 229 8.53 1.05 -8.10
C ALA A 229 9.69 0.70 -9.05
N VAL A 230 9.77 -0.55 -9.52
CA VAL A 230 10.72 -0.96 -10.56
C VAL A 230 10.46 -0.19 -11.87
N PHE A 231 9.21 -0.11 -12.32
CA PHE A 231 8.87 0.67 -13.51
C PHE A 231 9.22 2.15 -13.37
N LEU A 232 9.04 2.75 -12.18
CA LEU A 232 9.47 4.13 -11.93
C LEU A 232 10.99 4.31 -12.00
N ASN A 233 11.77 3.31 -11.56
CA ASN A 233 13.23 3.32 -11.71
C ASN A 233 13.67 3.22 -13.18
N GLU A 234 12.84 2.62 -14.03
CA GLU A 234 13.04 2.54 -15.48
C GLU A 234 12.45 3.74 -16.26
N SER A 235 12.07 4.82 -15.58
CA SER A 235 11.39 6.00 -16.18
C SER A 235 10.08 5.65 -16.91
N LYS A 236 9.41 4.56 -16.53
CA LYS A 236 8.13 4.13 -17.08
C LYS A 236 6.96 4.69 -16.29
N GLY A 237 5.80 4.73 -16.95
CA GLY A 237 4.57 5.28 -16.40
C GLY A 237 3.77 4.26 -15.61
N LEU A 238 2.87 4.75 -14.75
CA LEU A 238 1.96 3.94 -13.97
C LEU A 238 0.51 4.26 -14.35
N PHE A 239 -0.25 3.24 -14.71
CA PHE A 239 -1.68 3.32 -14.91
C PHE A 239 -2.42 2.50 -13.87
N TYR A 240 -3.63 2.96 -13.57
CA TYR A 240 -4.62 2.20 -12.83
C TYR A 240 -5.90 2.14 -13.65
N VAL A 241 -6.43 0.93 -13.79
CA VAL A 241 -7.74 0.67 -14.39
C VAL A 241 -8.70 0.33 -13.26
N GLY A 242 -9.85 0.98 -13.23
CA GLY A 242 -10.88 0.71 -12.25
C GLY A 242 -12.27 0.77 -12.85
N ARG A 243 -13.23 0.20 -12.12
CA ARG A 243 -14.67 0.34 -12.39
C ARG A 243 -15.44 0.97 -11.25
N SER A 244 -16.57 1.62 -11.55
CA SER A 244 -17.50 2.14 -10.55
C SER A 244 -18.89 2.42 -11.14
N ASP A 245 -19.92 2.16 -10.34
CA ASP A 245 -21.31 2.59 -10.55
C ASP A 245 -21.64 3.94 -9.88
N GLN A 246 -20.66 4.53 -9.19
CA GLN A 246 -20.71 5.85 -8.54
C GLN A 246 -19.46 6.66 -8.95
N PHE A 247 -19.25 6.78 -10.26
CA PHE A 247 -17.98 7.23 -10.83
C PHE A 247 -17.47 8.58 -10.28
N PRO A 248 -18.27 9.67 -10.23
CA PRO A 248 -17.78 10.94 -9.68
C PRO A 248 -17.32 10.83 -8.22
N GLN A 249 -18.11 10.16 -7.38
CA GLN A 249 -17.78 9.92 -5.98
C GLN A 249 -16.51 9.07 -5.85
N ARG A 250 -16.32 8.06 -6.71
CA ARG A 250 -15.11 7.24 -6.74
C ARG A 250 -13.87 8.06 -7.12
N MET A 251 -13.99 9.01 -8.05
CA MET A 251 -12.88 9.90 -8.40
C MET A 251 -12.49 10.81 -7.24
N GLN A 252 -13.48 11.31 -6.49
CA GLN A 252 -13.24 12.05 -5.25
C GLN A 252 -12.54 11.18 -4.19
N GLN A 253 -12.98 9.93 -4.00
CA GLN A 253 -12.33 9.00 -3.08
C GLN A 253 -10.86 8.76 -3.44
N HIS A 254 -10.53 8.62 -4.73
CA HIS A 254 -9.15 8.49 -5.18
C HIS A 254 -8.33 9.75 -4.89
N TYR A 255 -8.89 10.95 -5.10
CA TYR A 255 -8.23 12.21 -4.76
C TYR A 255 -7.91 12.31 -3.26
N GLU A 256 -8.90 12.01 -2.42
CA GLU A 256 -8.80 12.05 -0.96
C GLU A 256 -7.94 10.91 -0.38
N GLY A 257 -7.73 9.82 -1.14
CA GLY A 257 -7.11 8.60 -0.63
C GLY A 257 -8.04 7.81 0.31
N ARG A 258 -9.35 7.86 0.05
CA ARG A 258 -10.44 7.24 0.83
C ARG A 258 -11.18 6.15 0.04
N ALA A 259 -10.50 5.45 -0.85
CA ALA A 259 -11.14 4.41 -1.67
C ALA A 259 -11.83 3.33 -0.81
N SER A 260 -13.13 3.15 -1.01
CA SER A 260 -13.89 1.99 -0.53
C SER A 260 -13.41 0.73 -1.28
N GLY A 261 -13.05 -0.34 -0.58
CA GLY A 261 -12.63 -1.59 -1.22
C GLY A 261 -11.14 -1.70 -1.57
N GLY A 262 -10.25 -1.36 -0.64
CA GLY A 262 -8.90 -1.94 -0.66
C GLY A 262 -7.98 -1.49 -1.80
N ALA A 263 -8.23 -0.38 -2.50
CA ALA A 263 -7.31 0.17 -3.51
C ALA A 263 -6.00 0.67 -2.86
N ARG A 264 -5.15 -0.30 -2.50
CA ARG A 264 -3.84 -0.15 -1.85
C ARG A 264 -2.86 0.60 -2.75
N PHE A 265 -3.05 0.52 -4.06
CA PHE A 265 -2.19 1.11 -5.07
C PHE A 265 -2.36 2.63 -5.18
N THR A 266 -3.58 3.11 -5.46
CA THR A 266 -3.85 4.55 -5.70
C THR A 266 -3.66 5.41 -4.45
N ASN A 267 -3.68 4.82 -3.26
CA ASN A 267 -3.30 5.50 -2.02
C ASN A 267 -1.79 5.80 -1.91
N LEU A 268 -0.94 4.93 -2.47
CA LEU A 268 0.50 5.16 -2.54
C LEU A 268 0.82 6.03 -3.77
N TYR A 269 0.39 5.58 -4.95
CA TYR A 269 0.56 6.22 -6.24
C TYR A 269 -0.70 7.00 -6.63
N LYS A 270 -0.81 8.22 -6.10
CA LYS A 270 -2.02 9.04 -6.28
C LYS A 270 -2.31 9.35 -7.75
N PRO A 271 -3.56 9.16 -8.21
CA PRO A 271 -3.97 9.58 -9.54
C PRO A 271 -3.76 11.08 -9.78
N ARG A 272 -3.30 11.43 -10.98
CA ARG A 272 -3.06 12.81 -11.41
C ARG A 272 -3.96 13.24 -12.55
N ARG A 273 -4.31 12.29 -13.44
CA ARG A 273 -5.06 12.54 -14.66
C ARG A 273 -6.05 11.41 -14.88
N LEU A 274 -7.28 11.76 -15.23
CA LEU A 274 -8.22 10.85 -15.85
C LEU A 274 -7.95 10.84 -17.35
N LEU A 275 -7.74 9.66 -17.92
CA LEU A 275 -7.33 9.49 -19.32
C LEU A 275 -8.46 8.94 -20.18
N GLU A 276 -9.22 8.01 -19.63
CA GLU A 276 -10.29 7.33 -20.37
C GLU A 276 -11.47 6.99 -19.45
N VAL A 277 -12.65 6.95 -20.07
CA VAL A 277 -13.94 6.61 -19.46
C VAL A 277 -14.77 5.88 -20.51
N THR A 278 -15.25 4.70 -20.17
CA THR A 278 -16.14 3.86 -20.98
C THR A 278 -17.36 3.48 -20.15
N ASP A 279 -18.55 3.62 -20.73
CA ASP A 279 -19.82 3.29 -20.10
C ASP A 279 -20.32 1.90 -20.51
N PHE A 280 -20.98 1.22 -19.57
CA PHE A 280 -21.59 -0.09 -19.75
C PHE A 280 -22.92 -0.15 -19.02
N GLU A 281 -23.89 -0.82 -19.65
CA GLU A 281 -25.23 -1.00 -19.07
C GLU A 281 -25.22 -2.01 -17.93
N THR A 282 -24.31 -2.99 -17.96
CA THR A 282 -24.25 -4.06 -16.95
C THR A 282 -22.92 -4.15 -16.22
N ARG A 283 -22.99 -4.57 -14.95
CA ARG A 283 -21.80 -4.81 -14.12
C ARG A 283 -20.86 -5.86 -14.73
N ALA A 284 -21.42 -6.90 -15.34
CA ALA A 284 -20.67 -8.01 -15.91
C ALA A 284 -19.84 -7.59 -17.14
N GLU A 285 -20.40 -6.73 -17.99
CA GLU A 285 -19.69 -6.15 -19.14
C GLU A 285 -18.57 -5.24 -18.69
N ALA A 286 -18.84 -4.35 -17.71
CA ALA A 286 -17.82 -3.47 -17.14
C ALA A 286 -16.66 -4.26 -16.49
N GLU A 287 -16.97 -5.36 -15.80
CA GLU A 287 -15.95 -6.23 -15.19
C GLU A 287 -15.07 -6.92 -16.24
N THR A 288 -15.71 -7.42 -17.30
CA THR A 288 -14.98 -8.04 -18.43
C THR A 288 -14.11 -7.00 -19.15
N ASP A 289 -14.62 -5.77 -19.34
CA ASP A 289 -13.85 -4.72 -19.99
C ASP A 289 -12.73 -4.16 -19.12
N GLU A 290 -12.91 -4.04 -17.80
CA GLU A 290 -11.85 -3.65 -16.87
C GLU A 290 -10.62 -4.56 -17.01
N GLN A 291 -10.82 -5.88 -16.95
CA GLN A 291 -9.77 -6.88 -17.13
C GLN A 291 -9.13 -6.77 -18.53
N ARG A 292 -9.96 -6.71 -19.57
CA ARG A 292 -9.51 -6.61 -20.96
C ARG A 292 -8.73 -5.33 -21.22
N ARG A 293 -9.14 -4.21 -20.62
CA ARG A 293 -8.50 -2.90 -20.79
C ARG A 293 -7.16 -2.89 -20.09
N ALA A 294 -7.08 -3.40 -18.86
CA ALA A 294 -5.82 -3.55 -18.13
C ALA A 294 -4.82 -4.38 -18.94
N TYR A 295 -5.22 -5.57 -19.39
CA TYR A 295 -4.38 -6.43 -20.23
C TYR A 295 -3.91 -5.74 -21.52
N ARG A 296 -4.81 -5.05 -22.23
CA ARG A 296 -4.45 -4.31 -23.46
C ARG A 296 -3.43 -3.20 -23.19
N LEU A 297 -3.57 -2.48 -22.07
CA LEU A 297 -2.61 -1.44 -21.70
C LEU A 297 -1.25 -2.04 -21.36
N GLN A 298 -1.20 -3.16 -20.62
CA GLN A 298 0.05 -3.86 -20.32
C GLN A 298 0.78 -4.31 -21.60
N MET A 299 0.03 -4.80 -22.60
CA MET A 299 0.61 -5.28 -23.86
C MET A 299 1.02 -4.17 -24.83
N LYS A 300 0.34 -3.02 -24.79
CA LYS A 300 0.51 -1.94 -25.79
C LYS A 300 1.32 -0.76 -25.28
N THR A 301 1.61 -0.70 -23.99
CA THR A 301 2.33 0.40 -23.38
C THR A 301 3.47 -0.15 -22.54
N GLU A 302 4.60 0.54 -22.53
CA GLU A 302 5.71 0.22 -21.61
C GLU A 302 5.42 0.77 -20.21
N ARG A 303 4.20 0.60 -19.71
CA ARG A 303 3.73 1.15 -18.44
C ARG A 303 3.25 0.03 -17.54
N TYR A 304 3.46 0.20 -16.25
CA TYR A 304 2.86 -0.68 -15.28
C TYR A 304 1.36 -0.40 -15.20
N VAL A 305 0.54 -1.45 -15.08
CA VAL A 305 -0.91 -1.33 -14.98
C VAL A 305 -1.39 -2.14 -13.80
N SER A 306 -1.95 -1.45 -12.80
CA SER A 306 -2.70 -2.05 -11.69
C SER A 306 -4.20 -2.05 -12.02
N GLN A 307 -4.93 -3.01 -11.47
CA GLN A 307 -6.37 -3.17 -11.67
C GLN A 307 -7.08 -3.27 -10.31
N ASN A 308 -8.33 -2.80 -10.24
CA ASN A 308 -9.21 -3.02 -9.08
C ASN A 308 -9.74 -4.45 -8.98
#